data_AF-A0A328BE00-F1
#
_entry.id   AF-A0A328BE00-F1
#
_cell.length_a   1.000
_cell.length_b   1.000
_cell.length_c   1.000
_cell.angle_alpha   90.00
_cell.angle_beta   90.00
_cell.angle_gamma   90.00
#
_symmetry.space_group_name_H-M   'P 1'
#
loop_
_entity.id
_entity.type
_entity.pdbx_description
1 polymer ?
#
loop_
_entity_poly.entity_id
_entity_poly.type
_entity_poly.pdbx_seq_one_letter_code
_entity_poly.pdbx_strand_id
1 'polypeptide(L)'
;MKRILYAAVALATVAAPVTSAAQPGHERREDRRELREDRRELKEDRRDARRDGVITSRERRELERDRREVRESRRELRYDRRRAETWRDRSEWRGYRGVRPGYWYAPGYGYHPVVRGYTWRRGAYVPRAYRSYYVQDPYYYGLRAPPPGHRWVYADGNLVLMALATGLIADVLLNGY
;
A
#
# COMPACT_ATOMS: atom_id res chain seq x y z
N MET A 1 56.89 23.32 8.06
CA MET A 1 57.40 22.33 9.04
C MET A 1 56.25 21.90 9.96
N LYS A 2 56.05 20.57 10.09
CA LYS A 2 55.47 19.79 11.23
C LYS A 2 54.24 20.38 11.99
N ARG A 3 53.02 19.87 11.73
CA ARG A 3 52.27 18.80 12.46
C ARG A 3 51.83 19.17 13.89
N ILE A 4 50.53 19.40 14.10
CA ILE A 4 49.80 19.03 15.34
C ILE A 4 48.42 18.47 14.94
N LEU A 5 48.18 17.23 15.38
CA LEU A 5 46.95 16.45 15.25
C LEU A 5 45.87 17.02 16.18
N TYR A 6 44.68 17.31 15.66
CA TYR A 6 43.47 17.46 16.47
C TYR A 6 42.53 16.31 16.15
N ALA A 7 42.27 15.50 17.18
CA ALA A 7 41.29 14.42 17.17
C ALA A 7 39.89 15.01 17.02
N ALA A 8 39.25 14.76 15.87
CA ALA A 8 37.83 15.06 15.66
C ALA A 8 36.99 13.95 16.30
N VAL A 9 36.38 14.24 17.45
CA VAL A 9 35.28 13.43 17.99
C VAL A 9 34.04 13.75 17.16
N ALA A 10 33.70 12.85 16.26
CA ALA A 10 32.48 12.90 15.47
C ALA A 10 31.26 12.59 16.36
N LEU A 11 30.53 13.61 16.77
CA LEU A 11 29.15 13.48 17.25
C LEU A 11 28.24 13.39 16.03
N ALA A 12 28.10 12.18 15.49
CA ALA A 12 27.10 11.89 14.47
C ALA A 12 25.72 11.88 15.11
N THR A 13 25.02 13.02 15.07
CA THR A 13 23.58 13.08 15.28
C THR A 13 22.89 12.37 14.14
N VAL A 14 22.61 11.07 14.32
CA VAL A 14 21.75 10.33 13.40
C VAL A 14 20.33 10.84 13.60
N ALA A 15 19.94 11.83 12.80
CA ALA A 15 18.53 12.12 12.54
C ALA A 15 17.95 10.86 11.87
N ALA A 16 17.24 10.04 12.64
CA ALA A 16 16.50 8.92 12.09
C ALA A 16 15.48 9.48 11.08
N PRO A 17 15.39 8.93 9.86
CA PRO A 17 14.35 9.32 8.93
C PRO A 17 13.01 8.98 9.59
N VAL A 18 12.18 10.01 9.77
CA VAL A 18 10.77 9.82 10.11
C VAL A 18 10.15 9.16 8.88
N THR A 19 10.13 7.83 8.84
CA THR A 19 9.35 7.07 7.87
C THR A 19 7.88 7.31 8.18
N SER A 20 7.32 8.33 7.53
CA SER A 20 5.88 8.55 7.48
C SER A 20 5.23 7.35 6.77
N ALA A 21 4.73 6.40 7.56
CA ALA A 21 3.88 5.34 7.05
C ALA A 21 2.57 6.00 6.59
N ALA A 22 2.45 6.19 5.28
CA ALA A 22 1.30 6.80 4.65
C ALA A 22 0.04 5.96 4.93
N GLN A 23 -1.03 6.64 5.37
CA GLN A 23 -2.25 6.01 5.84
C GLN A 23 -3.24 5.83 4.67
N PRO A 24 -3.71 4.61 4.36
CA PRO A 24 -4.49 4.32 3.13
C PRO A 24 -5.89 4.94 3.03
N GLY A 25 -6.34 5.63 4.09
CA GLY A 25 -7.59 6.39 4.11
C GLY A 25 -7.39 7.87 3.76
N HIS A 26 -6.22 8.42 4.04
CA HIS A 26 -5.87 9.82 3.78
C HIS A 26 -5.50 10.02 2.31
N GLU A 27 -4.67 9.12 1.77
CA GLU A 27 -4.24 9.10 0.36
C GLU A 27 -5.44 9.16 -0.59
N ARG A 28 -6.44 8.27 -0.46
CA ARG A 28 -7.59 8.27 -1.38
C ARG A 28 -8.45 9.54 -1.36
N ARG A 29 -8.41 10.31 -0.28
CA ARG A 29 -9.09 11.62 -0.19
C ARG A 29 -8.24 12.68 -0.88
N GLU A 30 -6.93 12.59 -0.72
CA GLU A 30 -5.90 13.42 -1.33
C GLU A 30 -5.84 13.19 -2.85
N ASP A 31 -5.72 11.95 -3.33
CA ASP A 31 -5.76 11.60 -4.75
C ASP A 31 -7.02 12.14 -5.46
N ARG A 32 -8.18 12.10 -4.77
CA ARG A 32 -9.44 12.65 -5.28
C ARG A 32 -9.44 14.17 -5.33
N ARG A 33 -8.73 14.80 -4.40
CA ARG A 33 -8.57 16.25 -4.33
C ARG A 33 -7.61 16.70 -5.43
N GLU A 34 -6.46 16.04 -5.56
CA GLU A 34 -5.48 16.26 -6.63
C GLU A 34 -6.14 16.11 -8.00
N LEU A 35 -6.84 14.99 -8.28
CA LEU A 35 -7.55 14.81 -9.56
C LEU A 35 -8.57 15.95 -9.84
N ARG A 36 -9.16 16.54 -8.80
CA ARG A 36 -10.07 17.70 -8.98
C ARG A 36 -9.30 18.97 -9.30
N GLU A 37 -8.15 19.16 -8.69
CA GLU A 37 -7.25 20.30 -8.91
C GLU A 37 -6.66 20.21 -10.34
N ASP A 38 -6.09 19.07 -10.76
CA ASP A 38 -5.57 18.86 -12.12
C ASP A 38 -6.63 19.08 -13.20
N ARG A 39 -7.87 18.63 -12.93
CA ARG A 39 -9.00 18.86 -13.84
C ARG A 39 -9.37 20.33 -13.97
N ARG A 40 -9.19 21.09 -12.90
CA ARG A 40 -9.48 22.53 -12.87
C ARG A 40 -8.41 23.28 -13.64
N GLU A 41 -7.14 22.97 -13.39
CA GLU A 41 -5.97 23.51 -14.08
C GLU A 41 -6.06 23.25 -15.59
N LEU A 42 -6.24 21.99 -16.01
CA LEU A 42 -6.42 21.64 -17.43
C LEU A 42 -7.58 22.40 -18.11
N LYS A 43 -8.64 22.73 -17.34
CA LYS A 43 -9.77 23.50 -17.86
C LYS A 43 -9.40 24.98 -18.02
N GLU A 44 -8.60 25.51 -17.12
CA GLU A 44 -8.08 26.88 -17.11
C GLU A 44 -7.08 27.08 -18.25
N ASP A 45 -6.08 26.21 -18.39
CA ASP A 45 -5.11 26.26 -19.49
C ASP A 45 -5.79 26.20 -20.85
N ARG A 46 -6.80 25.34 -20.98
CA ARG A 46 -7.59 25.23 -22.22
C ARG A 46 -8.42 26.49 -22.47
N ARG A 47 -8.82 27.22 -21.44
CA ARG A 47 -9.57 28.47 -21.56
C ARG A 47 -8.64 29.61 -21.97
N ASP A 48 -7.44 29.66 -21.42
CA ASP A 48 -6.45 30.69 -21.71
C ASP A 48 -5.88 30.52 -23.12
N ALA A 49 -5.53 29.28 -23.50
CA ALA A 49 -5.16 28.95 -24.87
C ALA A 49 -6.24 29.30 -25.92
N ARG A 50 -7.53 29.32 -25.53
CA ARG A 50 -8.63 29.80 -26.40
C ARG A 50 -8.76 31.32 -26.42
N ARG A 51 -8.45 31.99 -25.31
CA ARG A 51 -8.51 33.44 -25.17
C ARG A 51 -7.45 34.10 -26.04
N ASP A 52 -6.26 33.50 -26.10
CA ASP A 52 -5.11 34.06 -26.82
C ASP A 52 -5.23 33.91 -28.35
N GLY A 53 -6.16 33.07 -28.82
CA GLY A 53 -6.49 32.91 -30.25
C GLY A 53 -5.41 32.22 -31.09
N VAL A 54 -4.20 32.05 -30.56
CA VAL A 54 -3.07 31.35 -31.19
C VAL A 54 -2.54 30.33 -30.19
N ILE A 55 -2.65 29.03 -30.51
CA ILE A 55 -2.08 27.94 -29.70
C ILE A 55 -0.79 27.48 -30.37
N THR A 56 0.35 27.68 -29.71
CA THR A 56 1.64 27.22 -30.21
C THR A 56 1.72 25.69 -30.25
N SER A 57 2.59 25.15 -31.09
CA SER A 57 2.87 23.70 -31.12
C SER A 57 3.42 23.16 -29.80
N ARG A 58 3.98 24.03 -28.95
CA ARG A 58 4.45 23.67 -27.61
C ARG A 58 3.27 23.53 -26.63
N GLU A 59 2.44 24.57 -26.52
CA GLU A 59 1.24 24.55 -25.65
C GLU A 59 0.28 23.44 -26.03
N ARG A 60 0.12 23.15 -27.33
CA ARG A 60 -0.67 22.00 -27.79
C ARG A 60 -0.16 20.68 -27.22
N ARG A 61 1.17 20.49 -27.17
CA ARG A 61 1.79 19.27 -26.64
C ARG A 61 1.67 19.20 -25.12
N GLU A 62 1.77 20.32 -24.43
CA GLU A 62 1.57 20.42 -22.98
C GLU A 62 0.11 20.06 -22.64
N LEU A 63 -0.89 20.70 -23.25
CA LEU A 63 -2.31 20.37 -23.08
C LEU A 63 -2.66 18.90 -23.37
N GLU A 64 -2.00 18.28 -24.36
CA GLU A 64 -2.19 16.86 -24.65
C GLU A 64 -1.60 15.94 -23.58
N ARG A 65 -0.46 16.33 -23.00
CA ARG A 65 0.18 15.64 -21.87
C ARG A 65 -0.70 15.73 -20.63
N ASP A 66 -1.11 16.92 -20.24
CA ASP A 66 -1.92 17.15 -19.04
C ASP A 66 -3.27 16.42 -19.15
N ARG A 67 -3.87 16.42 -20.35
CA ARG A 67 -5.07 15.63 -20.64
C ARG A 67 -4.85 14.12 -20.48
N ARG A 68 -3.67 13.62 -20.84
CA ARG A 68 -3.31 12.20 -20.69
C ARG A 68 -3.13 11.87 -19.21
N GLU A 69 -2.43 12.70 -18.46
CA GLU A 69 -2.20 12.53 -17.02
C GLU A 69 -3.53 12.52 -16.25
N VAL A 70 -4.39 13.51 -16.45
CA VAL A 70 -5.75 13.53 -15.84
C VAL A 70 -6.56 12.28 -16.20
N ARG A 71 -6.39 11.73 -17.42
CA ARG A 71 -7.08 10.50 -17.84
C ARG A 71 -6.51 9.28 -17.14
N GLU A 72 -5.21 9.23 -16.95
CA GLU A 72 -4.48 8.17 -16.26
C GLU A 72 -4.82 8.14 -14.77
N SER A 73 -4.67 9.26 -14.06
CA SER A 73 -5.05 9.38 -12.64
C SER A 73 -6.52 9.03 -12.41
N ARG A 74 -7.42 9.42 -13.34
CA ARG A 74 -8.83 8.99 -13.29
C ARG A 74 -9.01 7.48 -13.48
N ARG A 75 -8.20 6.85 -14.33
CA ARG A 75 -8.24 5.41 -14.58
C ARG A 75 -7.72 4.64 -13.37
N GLU A 76 -6.66 5.10 -12.75
CA GLU A 76 -6.09 4.56 -11.51
C GLU A 76 -7.11 4.63 -10.38
N LEU A 77 -7.69 5.81 -10.11
CA LEU A 77 -8.73 5.95 -9.09
C LEU A 77 -9.97 5.07 -9.34
N ARG A 78 -10.31 4.82 -10.61
CA ARG A 78 -11.38 3.88 -10.97
C ARG A 78 -10.94 2.43 -10.74
N TYR A 79 -9.69 2.09 -11.05
CA TYR A 79 -9.11 0.77 -10.83
C TYR A 79 -9.09 0.43 -9.33
N ASP A 80 -8.61 1.37 -8.50
CA ASP A 80 -8.58 1.21 -7.05
C ASP A 80 -9.98 1.12 -6.45
N ARG A 81 -10.93 1.90 -6.97
CA ARG A 81 -12.34 1.78 -6.57
C ARG A 81 -12.91 0.42 -6.94
N ARG A 82 -12.71 -0.07 -8.16
CA ARG A 82 -13.20 -1.40 -8.56
C ARG A 82 -12.60 -2.50 -7.71
N ARG A 83 -11.28 -2.44 -7.46
CA ARG A 83 -10.59 -3.37 -6.56
C ARG A 83 -11.21 -3.30 -5.16
N ALA A 84 -11.45 -2.10 -4.62
CA ALA A 84 -12.13 -1.90 -3.34
C ALA A 84 -13.58 -2.46 -3.30
N GLU A 85 -14.30 -2.40 -4.42
CA GLU A 85 -15.64 -2.97 -4.57
C GLU A 85 -15.59 -4.50 -4.64
N THR A 86 -14.62 -5.09 -5.35
CA THR A 86 -14.43 -6.56 -5.42
C THR A 86 -14.23 -7.18 -4.05
N TRP A 87 -13.53 -6.50 -3.13
CA TRP A 87 -13.41 -6.96 -1.74
C TRP A 87 -14.75 -6.94 -1.00
N ARG A 88 -15.61 -5.93 -1.22
CA ARG A 88 -16.88 -5.78 -0.48
C ARG A 88 -17.92 -6.86 -0.78
N ASP A 89 -17.80 -7.52 -1.92
CA ASP A 89 -18.71 -8.59 -2.32
C ASP A 89 -18.43 -9.91 -1.56
N ARG A 90 -17.23 -10.06 -0.99
CA ARG A 90 -16.85 -11.23 -0.17
C ARG A 90 -17.37 -11.05 1.27
N SER A 91 -18.01 -12.09 1.80
CA SER A 91 -18.55 -12.10 3.17
C SER A 91 -17.49 -11.80 4.23
N GLU A 92 -16.28 -12.30 4.04
CA GLU A 92 -15.13 -12.15 4.94
C GLU A 92 -14.61 -10.70 5.04
N TRP A 93 -14.96 -9.84 4.08
CA TRP A 93 -14.53 -8.44 4.01
C TRP A 93 -15.61 -7.44 4.41
N ARG A 94 -16.84 -7.90 4.70
CA ARG A 94 -17.97 -7.04 5.08
C ARG A 94 -17.69 -6.17 6.31
N GLY A 95 -16.80 -6.62 7.20
CA GLY A 95 -16.42 -5.89 8.41
C GLY A 95 -15.34 -4.82 8.19
N TYR A 96 -14.76 -4.72 7.00
CA TYR A 96 -13.66 -3.80 6.73
C TYR A 96 -14.16 -2.37 6.58
N ARG A 97 -13.65 -1.48 7.43
CA ARG A 97 -14.00 -0.04 7.48
C ARG A 97 -12.80 0.86 7.17
N GLY A 98 -11.73 0.32 6.60
CA GLY A 98 -10.48 1.04 6.31
C GLY A 98 -9.35 0.74 7.29
N VAL A 99 -8.21 1.40 7.14
CA VAL A 99 -7.05 1.16 8.00
C VAL A 99 -7.26 1.76 9.39
N ARG A 100 -6.80 1.05 10.42
CA ARG A 100 -6.88 1.46 11.83
C ARG A 100 -5.48 1.45 12.45
N PRO A 101 -4.97 2.57 12.98
CA PRO A 101 -3.63 2.61 13.58
C PRO A 101 -3.47 1.56 14.69
N GLY A 102 -2.45 0.70 14.58
CA GLY A 102 -2.19 -0.37 15.56
C GLY A 102 -3.08 -1.61 15.43
N TYR A 103 -3.96 -1.67 14.43
CA TYR A 103 -4.79 -2.83 14.14
C TYR A 103 -4.70 -3.20 12.67
N TRP A 104 -4.70 -4.50 12.41
CA TRP A 104 -4.82 -5.04 11.06
C TRP A 104 -6.17 -5.71 10.90
N TYR A 105 -6.61 -5.84 9.65
CA TYR A 105 -7.86 -6.53 9.34
C TYR A 105 -7.57 -7.95 8.88
N ALA A 106 -8.12 -8.92 9.61
CA ALA A 106 -8.11 -10.32 9.27
C ALA A 106 -9.42 -10.66 8.55
N PRO A 107 -9.41 -10.96 7.24
CA PRO A 107 -10.63 -11.29 6.51
C PRO A 107 -11.36 -12.48 7.15
N GLY A 108 -12.62 -12.28 7.48
CA GLY A 108 -13.49 -13.24 8.17
C GLY A 108 -13.39 -13.21 9.70
N TYR A 109 -12.39 -12.51 10.25
CA TYR A 109 -12.14 -12.45 11.70
C TYR A 109 -12.20 -11.03 12.28
N GLY A 110 -12.17 -9.97 11.45
CA GLY A 110 -12.30 -8.58 11.89
C GLY A 110 -10.95 -7.91 12.20
N TYR A 111 -10.99 -6.84 13.01
CA TYR A 111 -9.78 -6.09 13.37
C TYR A 111 -9.10 -6.70 14.58
N HIS A 112 -7.78 -6.86 14.49
CA HIS A 112 -6.93 -7.43 15.54
C HIS A 112 -5.69 -6.56 15.76
N PRO A 113 -5.15 -6.49 16.99
CA PRO A 113 -3.96 -5.70 17.27
C PRO A 113 -2.76 -6.27 16.51
N VAL A 114 -1.91 -5.38 15.97
CA VAL A 114 -0.66 -5.79 15.34
C VAL A 114 0.37 -6.19 16.40
N VAL A 115 1.11 -7.26 16.15
CA VAL A 115 2.30 -7.59 16.94
C VAL A 115 3.46 -6.76 16.42
N ARG A 116 3.88 -5.77 17.20
CA ARG A 116 4.98 -4.86 16.86
C ARG A 116 6.33 -5.57 16.98
N GLY A 117 7.29 -5.13 16.17
CA GLY A 117 8.67 -5.63 16.22
C GLY A 117 8.85 -7.07 15.71
N TYR A 118 7.80 -7.69 15.16
CA TYR A 118 7.90 -9.01 14.54
C TYR A 118 8.20 -8.88 13.05
N THR A 119 9.13 -9.67 12.55
CA THR A 119 9.49 -9.71 11.12
C THR A 119 8.99 -10.99 10.48
N TRP A 120 8.10 -10.86 9.50
CA TRP A 120 7.61 -11.98 8.70
C TRP A 120 8.69 -12.43 7.70
N ARG A 121 9.27 -13.61 7.91
CA ARG A 121 10.26 -14.22 7.00
C ARG A 121 10.22 -15.73 7.05
N ARG A 122 10.65 -16.37 5.96
CA ARG A 122 10.84 -17.83 5.90
C ARG A 122 11.77 -18.30 7.02
N GLY A 123 11.43 -19.43 7.63
CA GLY A 123 12.16 -20.02 8.77
C GLY A 123 11.85 -19.40 10.13
N ALA A 124 11.13 -18.27 10.20
CA ALA A 124 10.59 -17.77 11.46
C ALA A 124 9.29 -18.51 11.85
N TYR A 125 8.68 -18.15 12.98
CA TYR A 125 7.48 -18.81 13.48
C TYR A 125 6.32 -17.84 13.60
N VAL A 126 5.18 -18.20 13.02
CA VAL A 126 3.94 -17.42 13.15
C VAL A 126 3.64 -17.22 14.65
N PRO A 127 3.52 -15.96 15.13
CA PRO A 127 3.18 -15.69 16.51
C PRO A 127 1.85 -16.35 16.87
N ARG A 128 1.73 -16.85 18.10
CA ARG A 128 0.56 -17.64 18.53
C ARG A 128 -0.77 -16.93 18.27
N ALA A 129 -0.81 -15.61 18.43
CA ALA A 129 -1.98 -14.78 18.18
C ALA A 129 -2.48 -14.84 16.72
N TYR A 130 -1.62 -15.16 15.75
CA TYR A 130 -1.97 -15.18 14.33
C TYR A 130 -2.35 -16.57 13.80
N ARG A 131 -1.97 -17.65 14.50
CA ARG A 131 -2.04 -19.02 13.97
C ARG A 131 -3.45 -19.49 13.61
N SER A 132 -4.48 -18.87 14.17
CA SER A 132 -5.89 -19.21 13.92
C SER A 132 -6.53 -18.45 12.75
N TYR A 133 -5.87 -17.43 12.20
CA TYR A 133 -6.43 -16.59 11.14
C TYR A 133 -6.18 -17.21 9.76
N TYR A 134 -6.81 -18.35 9.51
CA TYR A 134 -6.62 -19.08 8.26
C TYR A 134 -7.23 -18.35 7.08
N VAL A 135 -6.53 -18.40 5.95
CA VAL A 135 -7.08 -17.98 4.66
C VAL A 135 -8.16 -18.97 4.25
N GLN A 136 -9.39 -18.49 4.10
CA GLN A 136 -10.53 -19.36 3.81
C GLN A 136 -10.51 -19.84 2.35
N ASP A 137 -10.17 -18.95 1.43
CA ASP A 137 -10.06 -19.25 0.01
C ASP A 137 -8.72 -18.75 -0.55
N PRO A 138 -7.70 -19.63 -0.58
CA PRO A 138 -6.38 -19.29 -1.11
C PRO A 138 -6.39 -18.94 -2.61
N TYR A 139 -7.26 -19.57 -3.40
CA TYR A 139 -7.24 -19.43 -4.87
C TYR A 139 -7.65 -18.04 -5.32
N TYR A 140 -8.56 -17.40 -4.58
CA TYR A 140 -8.93 -16.00 -4.83
C TYR A 140 -7.72 -15.05 -4.77
N TYR A 141 -6.77 -15.34 -3.89
CA TYR A 141 -5.52 -14.58 -3.78
C TYR A 141 -4.44 -15.04 -4.76
N GLY A 142 -4.79 -15.90 -5.73
CA GLY A 142 -3.84 -16.51 -6.67
C GLY A 142 -2.86 -17.49 -6.00
N LEU A 143 -3.15 -17.93 -4.77
CA LEU A 143 -2.30 -18.85 -4.05
C LEU A 143 -2.55 -20.27 -4.53
N ARG A 144 -1.47 -21.05 -4.59
CA ARG A 144 -1.56 -22.50 -4.71
C ARG A 144 -2.19 -23.10 -3.45
N ALA A 145 -2.81 -24.27 -3.63
CA ALA A 145 -3.22 -25.12 -2.52
C ALA A 145 -2.02 -25.33 -1.56
N PRO A 146 -2.23 -25.18 -0.24
CA PRO A 146 -1.17 -25.43 0.72
C PRO A 146 -0.79 -26.92 0.68
N PRO A 147 0.51 -27.26 0.76
CA PRO A 147 0.94 -28.65 0.90
C PRO A 147 0.34 -29.31 2.15
N PRO A 148 0.29 -30.66 2.21
CA PRO A 148 -0.14 -31.37 3.41
C PRO A 148 0.59 -30.87 4.67
N GLY A 149 -0.13 -30.76 5.78
CA GLY A 149 0.40 -30.25 7.04
C GLY A 149 0.69 -28.74 7.07
N HIS A 150 0.34 -28.00 6.02
CA HIS A 150 0.48 -26.54 5.96
C HIS A 150 -0.86 -25.84 5.80
N ARG A 151 -0.90 -24.56 6.15
CA ARG A 151 -2.05 -23.70 5.91
C ARG A 151 -1.62 -22.27 5.64
N TRP A 152 -2.34 -21.61 4.73
CA TRP A 152 -2.21 -20.18 4.54
C TRP A 152 -2.88 -19.44 5.70
N VAL A 153 -2.17 -18.45 6.24
CA VAL A 153 -2.58 -17.64 7.38
C VAL A 153 -2.47 -16.17 7.00
N TYR A 154 -3.49 -15.39 7.36
CA TYR A 154 -3.44 -13.93 7.27
C TYR A 154 -2.54 -13.36 8.36
N ALA A 155 -1.65 -12.45 7.98
CA ALA A 155 -0.57 -11.97 8.83
C ALA A 155 -0.27 -10.49 8.56
N ASP A 156 -1.06 -9.59 9.16
CA ASP A 156 -0.81 -8.14 9.12
C ASP A 156 -0.63 -7.61 7.68
N GLY A 157 -1.59 -7.94 6.79
CA GLY A 157 -1.53 -7.59 5.36
C GLY A 157 -0.69 -8.54 4.51
N ASN A 158 -0.06 -9.55 5.11
CA ASN A 158 0.72 -10.58 4.41
C ASN A 158 0.00 -11.93 4.41
N LEU A 159 0.34 -12.78 3.44
CA LEU A 159 -0.12 -14.16 3.37
C LEU A 159 1.05 -15.08 3.68
N VAL A 160 0.90 -15.90 4.72
CA VAL A 160 1.99 -16.71 5.27
C VAL A 160 1.64 -18.18 5.17
N LEU A 161 2.52 -18.97 4.58
CA LEU A 161 2.39 -20.42 4.57
C LEU A 161 2.99 -20.99 5.86
N MET A 162 2.13 -21.48 6.74
CA MET A 162 2.49 -21.96 8.06
C MET A 162 2.40 -23.48 8.14
N ALA A 163 3.41 -24.14 8.72
CA ALA A 163 3.32 -25.54 9.12
C ALA A 163 2.43 -25.69 10.36
N LEU A 164 1.40 -26.53 10.31
CA LEU A 164 0.39 -26.67 11.36
C LEU A 164 0.97 -27.25 12.67
N ALA A 165 1.96 -28.13 12.57
CA ALA A 165 2.55 -28.78 13.75
C ALA A 165 3.35 -27.81 14.63
N THR A 166 4.06 -26.85 14.02
CA THR A 166 5.06 -26.02 14.72
C THR A 166 4.75 -24.53 14.68
N GLY A 167 3.99 -24.08 13.68
CA GLY A 167 3.85 -22.68 13.33
C GLY A 167 5.01 -22.13 12.49
N LEU A 168 5.90 -22.99 11.96
CA LEU A 168 7.02 -22.58 11.13
C LEU A 168 6.54 -21.93 9.82
N ILE A 169 7.18 -20.84 9.42
CA ILE A 169 6.91 -20.13 8.18
C ILE A 169 7.70 -20.78 7.05
N ALA A 170 6.99 -21.47 6.16
CA ALA A 170 7.56 -22.05 4.94
C ALA A 170 7.69 -21.01 3.82
N ASP A 171 6.75 -20.06 3.75
CA ASP A 171 6.74 -19.03 2.70
C ASP A 171 6.00 -17.77 3.15
N VAL A 172 6.37 -16.63 2.57
CA VAL A 172 5.76 -15.32 2.86
C VAL A 172 5.50 -14.57 1.56
N LEU A 173 4.26 -14.13 1.40
CA LEU A 173 3.85 -13.23 0.33
C LEU A 173 3.50 -11.88 0.96
N LEU A 174 4.31 -10.88 0.64
CA LEU A 174 4.17 -9.53 1.17
C LEU A 174 3.02 -8.79 0.47
N ASN A 175 2.29 -7.97 1.22
CA ASN A 175 1.16 -7.18 0.69
C ASN A 175 0.16 -8.04 -0.09
N GLY A 176 -0.20 -9.18 0.52
CA GLY A 176 -0.97 -10.22 -0.13
C GLY A 176 -2.46 -9.90 -0.31
N TYR A 177 -2.98 -8.88 0.39
CA TYR A 177 -4.38 -8.50 0.33
C TYR A 177 -4.65 -7.08 0.84
#